data_AF-A0AB37T9D1-F1
#
_entry.id   AF-A0AB37T9D1-F1
#
_cell.length_a   1.000
_cell.length_b   1.000
_cell.length_c   1.000
_cell.angle_alpha   90.00
_cell.angle_beta   90.00
_cell.angle_gamma   90.00
#
_symmetry.space_group_name_H-M   'P 1'
#
loop_
_entity.id
_entity.type
_entity.pdbx_description
1 polymer ?
#
loop_
_entity_poly.entity_id
_entity_poly.type
_entity_poly.pdbx_seq_one_letter_code
_entity_poly.pdbx_strand_id
1 'polypeptide(L)' 'MQGAVIVRNNRSGVFDTNASVALFRPSGHQVMDTWKCRESGVGPKSWSVCFGQTITNPGPTRAEGTVDYREIPGSPMSGS' A
#
# COMPACT_ATOMS: atom_id res chain seq x y z
N MET A 1 -12.37 1.14 -10.65
CA MET A 1 -11.42 2.21 -10.26
C MET A 1 -10.06 1.58 -9.96
N GLN A 2 -8.94 2.29 -10.12
CA GLN A 2 -7.60 1.73 -9.85
C GLN A 2 -7.02 2.35 -8.58
N GLY A 3 -6.68 1.50 -7.59
CA GLY A 3 -6.01 1.94 -6.38
C GLY A 3 -4.49 1.97 -6.54
N ALA A 4 -3.83 2.92 -5.90
CA ALA A 4 -2.37 3.01 -5.89
C ALA A 4 -1.84 3.35 -4.49
N VAL A 5 -0.67 2.82 -4.17
CA VAL A 5 0.08 3.15 -2.94
C VAL A 5 1.34 3.91 -3.30
N ILE A 6 1.62 4.99 -2.57
CA ILE A 6 2.86 5.75 -2.72
C ILE A 6 3.80 5.33 -1.60
N VAL A 7 4.96 4.80 -1.96
CA VAL A 7 6.00 4.44 -1.00
C VAL A 7 7.17 5.40 -1.13
N ARG A 8 7.58 6.01 -0.01
CA ARG A 8 8.71 6.94 0.07
C ARG A 8 9.89 6.28 0.75
N ASN A 9 11.02 6.21 0.05
CA ASN A 9 12.29 5.77 0.64
C ASN A 9 13.16 6.99 0.95
N ASN A 10 13.22 7.39 2.22
CA ASN A 10 14.12 8.44 2.70
C ASN A 10 15.52 7.93 3.07
N ARG A 11 15.85 6.65 2.84
CA ARG A 11 17.17 6.05 3.13
C ARG A 11 18.13 6.28 1.96
N SER A 12 19.41 6.02 2.20
CA SER A 12 20.49 6.15 1.21
C SER A 12 20.71 4.89 0.35
N GLY A 13 20.08 3.76 0.69
CA GLY A 13 20.11 2.52 -0.09
C GLY A 13 18.75 2.15 -0.68
N VAL A 14 18.76 1.22 -1.64
CA VAL A 14 17.53 0.56 -2.12
C VAL A 14 16.93 -0.24 -0.99
N PHE A 15 15.61 -0.25 -0.89
CA PHE A 15 14.92 -0.93 0.17
C PHE A 15 13.78 -1.78 -0.37
N ASP A 16 13.71 -3.04 0.06
CA ASP A 16 12.63 -3.95 -0.30
C ASP A 16 11.41 -3.69 0.59
N THR A 17 10.28 -3.41 -0.04
CA THR A 17 9.07 -2.98 0.66
C THR A 17 7.87 -3.63 0.04
N ASN A 18 7.03 -4.18 0.90
CA ASN A 18 5.72 -4.65 0.53
C ASN A 18 4.69 -3.68 1.11
N ALA A 19 3.80 -3.13 0.30
CA ALA A 19 2.86 -2.12 0.75
C ALA A 19 1.47 -2.48 0.25
N SER A 20 0.58 -2.89 1.16
CA SER A 20 -0.78 -3.31 0.88
C SER A 20 -1.78 -2.26 1.37
N VAL A 21 -2.77 -1.92 0.56
CA VAL A 21 -3.98 -1.28 1.09
C VAL A 21 -4.92 -2.36 1.62
N ALA A 22 -5.82 -2.01 2.53
CA ALA A 22 -6.99 -2.79 2.89
C ALA A 22 -8.21 -1.96 2.47
N LEU A 23 -9.11 -2.58 1.72
CA LEU A 23 -10.39 -1.99 1.35
C LEU A 23 -11.46 -2.57 2.26
N PHE A 24 -12.33 -1.74 2.82
CA PHE A 24 -13.47 -2.19 3.59
C PHE A 24 -14.72 -2.07 2.74
N ARG A 25 -15.46 -3.17 2.56
CA ARG A 25 -16.77 -3.11 1.92
C ARG A 25 -17.74 -2.31 2.81
N PRO A 26 -18.81 -1.74 2.22
CA PRO A 26 -19.87 -1.09 2.99
C PRO A 26 -20.49 -1.98 4.08
N SER A 27 -20.42 -3.31 3.93
CA SER A 27 -20.84 -4.28 4.94
C SER A 27 -19.88 -4.45 6.13
N GLY A 28 -18.80 -3.65 6.20
CA GLY A 28 -17.75 -3.74 7.22
C GLY A 28 -16.74 -4.86 6.99
N HIS A 29 -16.92 -5.70 5.97
CA HIS A 29 -15.97 -6.76 5.64
C HIS A 29 -14.69 -6.18 5.02
N GLN A 30 -13.55 -6.49 5.63
CA GLN A 30 -12.24 -6.22 5.06
C GLN A 30 -12.02 -7.10 3.83
N VAL A 31 -11.80 -6.45 2.69
CA VAL A 31 -11.23 -7.03 1.48
C VAL A 31 -9.76 -6.62 1.51
N MET A 32 -8.91 -7.50 2.01
CA MET A 32 -7.47 -7.35 1.85
C MET A 32 -7.14 -7.71 0.41
N ASP A 33 -6.96 -6.71 -0.43
CA ASP A 33 -6.16 -6.90 -1.64
C ASP A 33 -4.69 -6.67 -1.26
N THR A 34 -3.77 -7.42 -1.86
CA THR A 34 -2.34 -7.18 -1.65
C THR A 34 -1.83 -6.35 -2.81
N TRP A 35 -1.57 -5.08 -2.56
CA TRP A 35 -0.76 -4.27 -3.45
C TRP A 35 0.70 -4.69 -3.20
N LYS A 36 1.45 -5.00 -4.25
CA LYS A 36 2.88 -5.28 -4.14
C LYS A 36 3.63 -4.28 -4.99
N CYS A 37 4.63 -3.63 -4.39
CA CYS A 37 5.62 -2.90 -5.15
C CYS A 37 6.52 -3.91 -5.90
N ARG A 38 7.15 -3.48 -7.00
CA ARG A 38 8.08 -4.33 -7.74
C ARG A 38 9.20 -4.83 -6.81
N GLU A 39 9.56 -6.11 -6.94
CA GLU A 39 10.61 -6.78 -6.17
C GLU A 39 12.01 -6.14 -6.31
N SER A 40 12.19 -5.19 -7.24
CA SER A 40 13.42 -4.42 -7.38
C SER A 40 13.64 -3.39 -6.25
N GLY A 41 12.67 -3.21 -5.36
CA GLY A 41 12.71 -2.24 -4.26
C GLY A 41 12.51 -0.78 -4.68
N VAL A 42 12.47 0.11 -3.70
CA VAL A 42 12.34 1.57 -3.91
C VAL A 42 13.73 2.19 -3.84
N GLY A 43 14.11 2.94 -4.87
CA GLY A 43 15.42 3.58 -4.98
C GLY A 43 15.74 4.53 -3.81
N PRO A 44 17.02 4.82 -3.54
CA PRO A 44 17.43 5.71 -2.46
C PRO A 44 16.89 7.13 -2.69
N LYS A 45 16.45 7.79 -1.60
CA LYS A 45 15.90 9.16 -1.63
C LYS A 45 14.81 9.38 -2.69
N SER A 46 14.01 8.36 -2.96
CA SER A 46 13.01 8.36 -4.04
C SER A 46 11.62 7.99 -3.54
N TRP A 47 10.65 8.07 -4.45
CA TRP A 47 9.30 7.56 -4.27
C TRP A 47 8.96 6.60 -5.39
N SER A 48 8.04 5.68 -5.13
CA SER A 48 7.49 4.76 -6.13
C SER A 48 6.00 4.64 -5.95
N VAL A 49 5.30 4.46 -7.07
CA VAL A 49 3.85 4.25 -7.10
C VAL A 49 3.60 2.81 -7.45
N CYS A 50 2.87 2.13 -6.57
CA CYS A 50 2.54 0.72 -6.70
C CYS A 50 1.06 0.65 -7.06
N PHE A 51 0.78 0.45 -8.35
CA PHE A 51 -0.58 0.24 -8.85
C PHE A 51 -1.06 -1.13 -8.42
N GLY A 52 -2.24 -1.20 -7.82
CA GLY A 52 -2.82 -2.47 -7.42
C GLY A 52 -3.85 -3.00 -8.37
N GLN A 53 -4.66 -3.89 -7.79
CA GLN A 53 -5.77 -4.50 -8.47
C GLN A 53 -6.88 -3.49 -8.77
N THR A 54 -7.71 -3.84 -9.74
CA THR A 54 -8.90 -3.07 -10.07
C THR A 54 -9.88 -3.22 -8.92
N ILE A 55 -10.24 -2.10 -8.30
CA ILE A 55 -11.26 -2.08 -7.28
C ILE A 55 -12.63 -2.02 -7.98
N THR A 56 -13.46 -3.02 -7.68
CA THR A 56 -14.82 -3.16 -8.21
C THR A 56 -15.89 -2.52 -7.33
N ASN A 57 -15.63 -2.34 -6.04
CA ASN A 57 -16.57 -1.72 -5.10
C ASN A 57 -15.89 -0.59 -4.32
N PRO A 58 -16.46 0.62 -4.28
CA PRO A 58 -15.95 1.68 -3.43
C PRO A 58 -16.20 1.38 -1.94
N GLY A 59 -15.33 1.91 -1.09
CA GLY A 59 -15.41 1.79 0.36
C GLY A 59 -14.19 2.41 1.04
N PRO A 60 -14.20 2.50 2.39
CA PRO A 60 -13.08 3.04 3.14
C PRO A 60 -11.80 2.25 2.86
N THR A 61 -10.68 2.95 2.79
CA THR A 61 -9.36 2.38 2.51
C THR A 61 -8.38 2.71 3.62
N ARG A 62 -7.50 1.77 3.92
CA ARG A 62 -6.38 1.95 4.86
C ARG A 62 -5.11 1.44 4.20
N ALA A 63 -4.04 2.22 4.19
CA ALA A 63 -2.73 1.75 3.72
C ALA A 63 -1.96 1.09 4.86
N GLU A 64 -1.33 -0.05 4.59
CA GLU A 64 -0.48 -0.81 5.50
C GLU A 64 0.76 -1.27 4.73
N GLY A 65 1.81 -1.69 5.43
CA GLY A 65 3.01 -2.16 4.74
C GLY A 65 4.03 -2.78 5.65
N THR A 66 4.99 -3.46 5.05
CA THR A 66 6.14 -4.03 5.71
C THR A 66 7.44 -3.64 5.00
N VAL A 67 8.48 -3.54 5.80
CA VAL A 67 9.82 -3.07 5.43
C VAL A 67 10.82 -3.99 6.14
N ASP A 68 11.59 -4.79 5.40
CA ASP A 68 12.44 -5.88 5.96
C ASP A 68 11.70 -6.73 7.01
N TYR A 69 10.49 -7.22 6.70
CA TYR A 69 9.63 -7.99 7.62
C TYR A 69 9.14 -7.23 8.86
N ARG A 70 9.38 -5.92 8.95
CA ARG A 70 8.83 -5.06 10.01
C ARG A 70 7.59 -4.33 9.52
N GLU A 71 6.53 -4.36 10.32
CA GLU A 71 5.32 -3.59 10.02
C GLU A 71 5.56 -2.10 10.11
N ILE A 72 5.01 -1.37 9.14
CA ILE A 72 4.85 0.07 9.17
C ILE A 72 3.45 0.35 9.74
N PRO A 73 3.31 1.31 10.67
CA PRO A 73 2.01 1.73 11.15
C PRO A 73 1.07 2.07 9.98
N GLY A 74 -0.10 1.44 9.97
CA GLY A 74 -1.10 1.69 8.94
C GLY A 74 -1.64 3.13 8.99
N SER A 75 -2.10 3.63 7.86
CA SER A 75 -2.73 4.95 7.76
C SER A 75 -4.06 4.99 8.54
N PRO A 76 -4.60 6.20 8.79
CA PRO A 76 -6.03 6.35 9.07
C PRO A 76 -6.88 5.77 7.93
N MET A 77 -8.14 5.44 8.24
CA MET A 77 -9.15 5.13 7.22
C MET A 77 -9.44 6.38 6.38
N SER A 78 -9.52 6.21 5.06
CA SER A 78 -9.81 7.26 4.09
C SER A 78 -10.94 6.83 3.17
N GLY A 79 -11.92 7.71 2.95
CA GLY A 79 -13.12 7.44 2.16
C GLY A 79 -14.35 7.24 3.03
N SER A 80 -15.43 7.93 2.66
CA SER A 80 -16.77 7.88 3.24
C SER A 80 -17.73 7.17 2.30
#